data_AF-A0A369Y2M3-F1
#
_entry.id   AF-A0A369Y2M3-F1
#
_cell.length_a   1.000
_cell.length_b   1.000
_cell.length_c   1.000
_cell.angle_alpha   90.00
_cell.angle_beta   90.00
_cell.angle_gamma   90.00
#
_symmetry.space_group_name_H-M   'P 1'
#
loop_
_entity.id
_entity.type
_entity.pdbx_description
1 polymer ?
#
loop_
_entity_poly.entity_id
_entity_poly.type
_entity_poly.pdbx_seq_one_letter_code
_entity_poly.pdbx_strand_id
1 'polypeptide(L)'
;MKKWMDHISEVEIKTIEKVPNHENYYTYCDKHDVHHLVDEEKELCFGKEIEIFANGDYAVTKDYDNWTLYRDETPLCTGVWVSSHMDGSYKYKFYNDSSSKYVVRTVTSEGDHKDEIEGHEEHRL
;
A
#
# COMPACT_ATOMS: atom_id res chain seq x y z
N MET A 1 16.25 -3.06 23.51
CA MET A 1 15.11 -3.77 22.88
C MET A 1 14.17 -2.70 22.35
N LYS A 2 13.59 -2.85 21.15
CA LYS A 2 12.71 -1.83 20.56
C LYS A 2 11.35 -1.88 21.26
N LYS A 3 10.75 -0.73 21.56
CA LYS A 3 9.53 -0.64 22.39
C LYS A 3 8.34 -1.44 21.84
N TRP A 4 8.20 -1.53 20.53
CA TRP A 4 7.11 -2.31 19.91
C TRP A 4 7.26 -3.83 20.11
N MET A 5 8.48 -4.33 20.35
CA MET A 5 8.73 -5.76 20.56
C MET A 5 8.26 -6.24 21.94
N ASP A 6 8.03 -5.33 22.89
CA ASP A 6 7.58 -5.69 24.25
C ASP A 6 6.16 -6.29 24.26
N HIS A 7 5.41 -6.13 23.16
CA HIS A 7 4.03 -6.57 23.00
C HIS A 7 3.87 -7.77 22.05
N ILE A 8 4.97 -8.33 21.55
CA ILE A 8 4.99 -9.37 20.52
C ILE A 8 5.43 -10.69 21.13
N SER A 9 4.73 -11.77 20.77
CA SER A 9 5.05 -13.12 21.25
C SER A 9 6.34 -13.66 20.65
N GLU A 10 6.95 -14.66 21.30
CA GLU A 10 8.16 -15.32 20.79
C GLU A 10 7.99 -15.95 19.39
N VAL A 11 6.75 -16.32 19.02
CA VAL A 11 6.43 -16.87 17.70
C VAL A 11 6.52 -15.77 16.64
N GLU A 12 5.93 -14.62 16.92
CA GLU A 12 5.85 -13.48 16.00
C GLU A 12 7.23 -12.83 15.83
N ILE A 13 8.06 -12.80 16.87
CA ILE A 13 9.45 -12.32 16.79
C ILE A 13 10.25 -13.06 15.70
N LYS A 14 9.97 -14.34 15.46
CA LYS A 14 10.65 -15.15 14.43
C LYS A 14 10.25 -14.78 13.00
N THR A 15 9.16 -14.06 12.83
CA THR A 15 8.66 -13.58 11.53
C THR A 15 9.10 -12.15 11.23
N ILE A 16 9.85 -11.51 12.13
CA ILE A 16 10.32 -10.14 11.93
C ILE A 16 11.33 -10.11 10.79
N GLU A 17 11.02 -9.33 9.75
CA GLU A 17 11.89 -9.06 8.62
C GLU A 17 12.17 -7.56 8.50
N LYS A 18 13.45 -7.20 8.34
CA LYS A 18 13.84 -5.82 8.03
C LYS A 18 13.51 -5.53 6.59
N VAL A 19 12.82 -4.41 6.34
CA VAL A 19 12.46 -4.00 4.99
C VAL A 19 13.72 -3.51 4.26
N PRO A 20 14.04 -4.04 3.07
CA PRO A 20 15.18 -3.58 2.29
C PRO A 20 15.08 -2.08 1.97
N ASN A 21 16.22 -1.38 1.99
CA ASN A 21 16.34 0.05 1.66
C ASN A 21 15.59 1.01 2.59
N HIS A 22 15.02 0.52 3.69
CA HIS A 22 14.41 1.34 4.74
C HIS A 22 15.19 1.17 6.05
N GLU A 23 15.65 2.28 6.63
CA GLU A 23 16.51 2.22 7.82
C GLU A 23 15.79 1.60 9.02
N ASN A 24 14.51 1.95 9.18
CA ASN A 24 13.76 1.74 10.41
C ASN A 24 12.50 0.87 10.23
N TYR A 25 12.22 0.38 9.03
CA TYR A 25 11.01 -0.40 8.77
C TYR A 25 11.21 -1.90 8.99
N TYR A 26 10.25 -2.50 9.66
CA TYR A 26 10.17 -3.92 9.95
C TYR A 26 8.77 -4.42 9.63
N THR A 27 8.69 -5.65 9.12
CA THR A 27 7.42 -6.37 8.97
C THR A 27 7.40 -7.59 9.85
N TYR A 28 6.22 -8.02 10.29
CA TYR A 28 6.01 -9.31 10.93
C TYR A 28 4.59 -9.80 10.67
N CYS A 29 4.36 -11.08 10.88
CA CYS A 29 3.04 -11.71 10.77
C CYS A 29 2.59 -12.19 12.14
N ASP A 30 1.38 -11.81 12.56
CA ASP A 30 0.81 -12.21 13.83
C ASP A 30 0.25 -13.66 13.78
N LYS A 31 -0.13 -14.20 14.93
CA LYS A 31 -0.72 -15.55 15.01
C LYS A 31 -2.07 -15.74 14.30
N HIS A 32 -2.68 -14.66 13.78
CA HIS A 32 -3.95 -14.65 13.06
C HIS A 32 -3.76 -14.37 11.56
N ASP A 33 -2.53 -14.52 11.06
CA ASP A 33 -2.15 -14.22 9.67
C ASP A 33 -2.40 -12.75 9.29
N VAL A 34 -2.26 -11.83 10.27
CA VAL A 34 -2.25 -10.38 10.03
C VAL A 34 -0.82 -9.91 9.85
N HIS A 35 -0.56 -9.21 8.76
CA HIS A 35 0.72 -8.59 8.48
C HIS A 35 0.76 -7.20 9.11
N HIS A 36 1.90 -6.87 9.72
CA HIS A 36 2.15 -5.59 10.38
C HIS A 36 3.37 -4.92 9.75
N LEU A 37 3.31 -3.59 9.59
CA LEU A 37 4.43 -2.73 9.25
C LEU A 37 4.70 -1.78 10.41
N VAL A 38 5.95 -1.73 10.84
CA VAL A 38 6.40 -0.98 12.01
C VAL A 38 7.60 -0.14 11.63
N ASP A 39 7.58 1.13 12.03
CA ASP A 39 8.75 1.98 12.12
C ASP A 39 9.28 1.88 13.55
N GLU A 40 10.59 1.77 13.79
CA GLU A 40 11.26 1.35 15.06
C GLU A 40 10.64 1.69 16.42
N GLU A 41 9.77 2.69 16.50
CA GLU A 41 9.06 3.16 17.69
C GLU A 41 7.56 2.84 17.72
N LYS A 42 6.90 2.62 16.58
CA LYS A 42 5.43 2.49 16.46
C LYS A 42 4.97 1.65 15.26
N GLU A 43 3.79 1.06 15.39
CA GLU A 43 3.08 0.44 14.27
C GLU A 43 2.58 1.51 13.28
N LEU A 44 2.87 1.33 11.99
CA LEU A 44 2.42 2.19 10.91
C LEU A 44 1.10 1.70 10.30
N CYS A 45 0.98 0.39 10.05
CA CYS A 45 -0.24 -0.22 9.56
C CYS A 45 -0.27 -1.73 9.81
N PHE A 46 -1.47 -2.30 9.66
CA PHE A 46 -1.71 -3.74 9.68
C PHE A 46 -2.80 -4.11 8.68
N GLY A 47 -2.71 -5.30 8.12
CA GLY A 47 -3.65 -5.79 7.11
C GLY A 47 -3.43 -7.26 6.75
N LYS A 48 -4.16 -7.72 5.75
CA LYS A 48 -3.96 -9.06 5.19
C LYS A 48 -2.69 -9.15 4.34
N GLU A 49 -2.35 -8.06 3.67
CA GLU A 49 -1.13 -7.96 2.88
C GLU A 49 -0.62 -6.53 2.91
N ILE A 50 0.70 -6.38 2.86
CA ILE A 50 1.40 -5.10 2.85
C ILE A 50 2.43 -5.14 1.74
N GLU A 51 2.38 -4.15 0.85
CA GLU A 51 3.40 -3.90 -0.17
C GLU A 51 4.17 -2.63 0.23
N ILE A 52 5.51 -2.68 0.15
CA ILE A 52 6.36 -1.54 0.51
C ILE A 52 7.17 -1.14 -0.70
N PHE A 53 7.05 0.12 -1.08
CA PHE A 53 7.72 0.68 -2.25
C PHE A 53 9.11 1.20 -1.88
N ALA A 54 10.01 1.23 -2.85
CA ALA A 54 11.39 1.69 -2.65
C ALA A 54 11.49 3.17 -2.22
N ASN A 55 10.43 3.95 -2.43
CA ASN A 55 10.36 5.36 -2.05
C ASN A 55 9.83 5.60 -0.63
N GLY A 56 9.50 4.54 0.12
CA GLY A 56 8.97 4.64 1.49
C GLY A 56 7.46 4.66 1.58
N ASP A 57 6.77 4.81 0.47
CA ASP A 57 5.33 4.59 0.45
C ASP A 57 5.04 3.12 0.73
N TYR A 58 3.85 2.86 1.26
CA TYR A 58 3.39 1.50 1.51
C TYR A 58 1.89 1.39 1.21
N ALA A 59 1.48 0.22 0.74
CA ALA A 59 0.09 -0.10 0.49
C ALA A 59 -0.36 -1.25 1.38
N VAL A 60 -1.60 -1.18 1.84
CA VAL A 60 -2.20 -2.22 2.68
C VAL A 60 -3.58 -2.58 2.15
N THR A 61 -3.89 -3.88 2.19
CA THR A 61 -5.25 -4.39 1.97
C THR A 61 -5.77 -5.11 3.20
N LYS A 62 -7.07 -4.99 3.46
CA LYS A 62 -7.77 -5.71 4.54
C LYS A 62 -8.67 -6.84 4.01
N ASP A 63 -8.97 -6.82 2.71
CA ASP A 63 -9.96 -7.69 2.07
C ASP A 63 -9.47 -8.35 0.78
N TYR A 64 -8.28 -7.98 0.27
CA TYR A 64 -7.73 -8.30 -1.05
C TYR A 64 -8.44 -7.62 -2.24
N ASP A 65 -9.54 -6.92 -2.00
CA ASP A 65 -10.31 -6.26 -3.05
C ASP A 65 -9.79 -4.84 -3.30
N ASN A 66 -9.36 -4.17 -2.23
CA ASN A 66 -8.85 -2.80 -2.30
C ASN A 66 -7.55 -2.63 -1.52
N TRP A 67 -6.67 -1.84 -2.11
CA TRP A 67 -5.41 -1.39 -1.56
C TRP A 67 -5.51 0.09 -1.26
N THR A 68 -5.07 0.49 -0.08
CA THR A 68 -4.89 1.90 0.26
C THR A 68 -3.41 2.20 0.31
N LEU A 69 -2.97 3.17 -0.50
CA LEU A 69 -1.60 3.68 -0.54
C LEU A 69 -1.42 4.78 0.51
N TYR A 70 -0.31 4.72 1.24
CA TYR A 70 0.08 5.68 2.26
C TYR A 70 1.47 6.26 1.96
N ARG A 71 1.65 7.53 2.33
CA ARG A 71 2.94 8.22 2.42
C ARG A 71 3.01 8.94 3.73
N ASP A 72 4.05 8.71 4.52
CA ASP A 72 4.22 9.32 5.84
C ASP A 72 2.92 9.21 6.69
N GLU A 73 2.34 8.01 6.72
CA GLU A 73 1.08 7.69 7.41
C GLU A 73 -0.18 8.39 6.86
N THR A 74 -0.04 9.22 5.84
CA THR A 74 -1.14 9.91 5.18
C THR A 74 -1.70 9.04 4.05
N PRO A 75 -2.99 8.65 4.08
CA PRO A 75 -3.60 7.93 2.97
C PRO A 75 -3.67 8.83 1.73
N LEU A 76 -3.15 8.34 0.61
CA LEU A 76 -3.12 9.04 -0.67
C LEU A 76 -4.29 8.66 -1.56
N CYS A 77 -4.55 7.35 -1.70
CA CYS A 77 -5.61 6.83 -2.54
C CYS A 77 -5.99 5.40 -2.14
N THR A 78 -7.17 4.97 -2.61
CA THR A 78 -7.64 3.59 -2.51
C THR A 78 -8.05 3.11 -3.90
N GLY A 79 -7.68 1.89 -4.25
CA GLY A 79 -8.03 1.28 -5.52
C GLY A 79 -7.85 -0.24 -5.51
N VAL A 80 -8.36 -0.91 -6.55
CA VAL A 80 -8.16 -2.36 -6.74
C VAL A 80 -6.71 -2.72 -7.04
N TRP A 81 -5.91 -1.71 -7.39
CA TRP A 81 -4.47 -1.77 -7.56
C TRP A 81 -3.88 -0.38 -7.31
N VAL A 82 -2.70 -0.32 -6.71
CA VAL A 82 -1.93 0.90 -6.48
C VAL A 82 -0.46 0.67 -6.82
N SER A 83 0.27 1.72 -7.16
CA SER A 83 1.72 1.70 -7.37
C SER A 83 2.30 3.06 -7.05
N SER A 84 3.49 3.09 -6.49
CA SER A 84 4.23 4.33 -6.20
C SER A 84 5.62 4.36 -6.84
N HIS A 85 6.11 5.56 -7.14
CA HIS A 85 7.35 5.79 -7.87
C HIS A 85 8.33 6.68 -7.09
N MET A 86 9.63 6.53 -7.38
CA MET A 86 10.72 7.24 -6.69
C MET A 86 10.63 8.77 -6.78
N ASP A 87 9.99 9.31 -7.81
CA ASP A 87 9.78 10.75 -7.97
C ASP A 87 8.62 11.30 -7.11
N GLY A 88 7.92 10.43 -6.38
CA GLY A 88 6.75 10.77 -5.57
C GLY A 88 5.42 10.70 -6.31
N SER A 89 5.42 10.43 -7.62
CA SER A 89 4.20 10.14 -8.38
C SER A 89 3.65 8.76 -8.01
N TYR A 90 2.35 8.59 -8.21
CA TYR A 90 1.69 7.31 -7.96
C TYR A 90 0.54 7.06 -8.95
N LYS A 91 0.16 5.80 -9.08
CA LYS A 91 -0.97 5.37 -9.92
C LYS A 91 -1.89 4.49 -9.13
N TYR A 92 -3.18 4.56 -9.42
CA TYR A 92 -4.14 3.66 -8.85
C TYR A 92 -5.30 3.38 -9.80
N LYS A 93 -5.86 2.18 -9.71
CA LYS A 93 -7.00 1.73 -10.50
C LYS A 93 -8.23 1.66 -9.61
N PHE A 94 -9.34 2.24 -10.04
CA PHE A 94 -10.61 2.17 -9.32
C PHE A 94 -11.78 2.00 -10.27
N TYR A 95 -12.88 1.44 -9.79
CA TYR A 95 -14.12 1.36 -10.56
C TYR A 95 -14.86 2.70 -10.45
N ASN A 96 -15.17 3.32 -11.59
CA ASN A 96 -15.96 4.54 -11.65
C ASN A 96 -17.41 4.17 -11.96
N ASP A 97 -18.28 4.27 -10.96
CA ASP A 97 -19.71 3.94 -11.08
C ASP A 97 -20.41 4.77 -12.16
N SER A 98 -20.03 6.05 -12.32
CA SER A 98 -20.68 6.97 -13.26
C SER A 98 -20.44 6.58 -14.72
N SER A 99 -19.26 6.04 -15.02
CA SER A 99 -18.94 5.53 -16.36
C SER A 99 -19.09 4.01 -16.48
N SER A 100 -19.35 3.30 -15.38
CA SER A 100 -19.34 1.83 -15.28
C SER A 100 -18.09 1.19 -15.89
N LYS A 101 -16.93 1.83 -15.67
CA LYS A 101 -15.63 1.40 -16.19
C LYS A 101 -14.54 1.53 -15.14
N TYR A 102 -13.49 0.74 -15.28
CA TYR A 102 -12.27 0.96 -14.52
C TYR A 102 -11.52 2.17 -15.08
N VAL A 103 -10.97 2.97 -14.16
CA VAL A 103 -10.15 4.13 -14.46
C VAL A 103 -8.80 3.94 -13.77
N VAL A 104 -7.73 4.13 -14.54
CA VAL A 104 -6.38 4.26 -14.02
C VAL A 104 -6.08 5.74 -13.88
N ARG A 105 -5.94 6.22 -12.65
CA ARG A 105 -5.48 7.59 -12.37
C ARG A 105 -3.99 7.59 -12.14
N THR A 106 -3.30 8.44 -12.87
CA THR A 106 -1.90 8.80 -12.61
C THR A 106 -1.87 10.15 -11.91
N VAL A 107 -1.20 10.24 -10.77
CA VAL A 107 -1.00 11.47 -9.99
C VAL A 107 0.48 11.82 -10.00
N THR A 108 0.82 13.05 -10.38
CA THR A 108 2.21 13.56 -10.37
C THR A 108 2.67 13.82 -8.94
N SER A 109 3.96 14.04 -8.75
CA SER A 109 4.52 14.42 -7.43
C SER A 109 4.01 15.78 -6.92
N GLU A 110 3.51 16.63 -7.82
CA GLU A 110 2.90 17.93 -7.50
C GLU A 110 1.40 17.82 -7.20
N GLY A 111 0.80 16.64 -7.40
CA GLY A 111 -0.62 16.37 -7.11
C GLY A 111 -1.58 16.54 -8.31
N ASP A 112 -1.08 16.97 -9.47
CA ASP A 112 -1.86 16.97 -10.71
C ASP A 112 -2.19 15.53 -11.14
N HIS A 113 -3.31 15.32 -11.81
CA HIS A 113 -3.71 13.98 -12.22
C HIS A 113 -4.28 13.88 -13.63
N LYS A 114 -4.14 12.68 -14.21
CA LYS A 114 -4.72 12.26 -15.48
C LYS A 114 -5.39 10.90 -15.33
N ASP A 115 -6.60 10.80 -15.87
CA ASP A 115 -7.40 9.58 -15.88
C ASP A 115 -7.33 8.90 -17.25
N GLU A 116 -7.15 7.59 -17.25
CA GLU A 116 -7.20 6.72 -18.42
C GLU A 116 -8.26 5.65 -18.18
N ILE A 117 -9.26 5.58 -19.06
CA ILE A 117 -10.36 4.61 -18.94
C ILE A 117 -9.90 3.27 -19.52
N GLU A 118 -9.98 2.22 -18.73
CA GLU A 118 -9.63 0.87 -19.15
C GLU A 118 -10.84 0.23 -19.83
N GLY A 119 -10.77 0.08 -21.16
CA GLY A 119 -11.85 -0.50 -21.96
C GLY A 119 -11.76 -0.13 -23.43
N HIS A 120 -11.50 -1.16 -24.26
CA HIS A 120 -11.38 -1.20 -25.71
C HIS A 120 -12.31 -0.25 -26.49
N GLU A 121 -11.79 0.28 -27.61
CA GLU A 121 -12.63 0.73 -28.74
C GLU A 121 -13.66 -0.36 -29.05
N GLU A 122 -14.94 -0.04 -28.87
CA GLU A 122 -16.01 -0.89 -29.37
C GLU A 122 -15.86 -0.99 -30.88
N HIS A 123 -15.77 -2.23 -31.38
CA HIS A 123 -15.89 -2.53 -32.80
C HIS A 123 -17.11 -1.78 -33.36
N ARG A 124 -16.86 -0.85 -34.28
CA ARG A 124 -17.91 -0.30 -35.15
C ARG A 124 -18.60 -1.47 -35.86
N LEU A 125 -19.89 -1.65 -35.60
CA LEU A 125 -20.80 -2.43 -36.46
C LEU A 125 -21.01 -1.68 -37.78
#